data_AF-A0A2X3F0K1-F1
#
_entry.id   AF-A0A2X3F0K1-F1
#
_cell.length_a   1.000
_cell.length_b   1.000
_cell.length_c   1.000
_cell.angle_alpha   90.00
_cell.angle_beta   90.00
_cell.angle_gamma   90.00
#
_symmetry.space_group_name_H-M   'P 1'
#
loop_
_entity.id
_entity.type
_entity.pdbx_description
1 polymer ?
#
loop_
_entity_poly.entity_id
_entity_poly.type
_entity_poly.pdbx_seq_one_letter_code
_entity_poly.pdbx_strand_id
1 'polypeptide(L)' 'MAWRSVRLHHDAFDMGAFGLDESMTIRISGGVSRSPVVDHLFWQRDGQQLFLPYDKTQWPAEQYVGWHRKQIFKA' A
#
# COMPACT_ATOMS: atom_id res chain seq x y z
N MET A 1 13.27 -6.63 5.43
CA MET A 1 13.71 -5.23 5.26
C MET A 1 12.57 -4.32 5.71
N ALA A 2 12.63 -3.81 6.94
CA ALA A 2 11.51 -3.15 7.61
C ALA A 2 11.19 -1.78 7.00
N TRP A 3 9.90 -1.49 6.81
CA TRP A 3 9.36 -0.17 6.49
C TRP A 3 9.66 0.79 7.66
N ARG A 4 10.73 1.59 7.57
CA ARG A 4 11.36 2.23 8.75
C ARG A 4 10.64 3.46 9.32
N SER A 5 9.58 3.98 8.70
CA SER A 5 8.80 5.12 9.21
C SER A 5 7.31 4.83 9.20
N VAL A 6 6.73 4.51 10.35
CA VAL A 6 5.29 4.23 10.46
C VAL A 6 4.45 5.42 9.98
N ARG A 7 4.90 6.66 10.27
CA ARG A 7 4.16 7.88 9.90
C ARG A 7 4.11 8.12 8.39
N LEU A 8 5.24 8.00 7.69
CA LEU A 8 5.28 8.26 6.24
C LEU A 8 4.32 7.34 5.48
N HIS A 9 4.32 6.05 5.83
CA HIS A 9 3.49 5.07 5.14
C HIS A 9 2.01 5.23 5.53
N HIS A 10 1.72 5.60 6.78
CA HIS A 10 0.36 5.95 7.20
C HIS A 10 -0.18 7.13 6.39
N ASP A 11 0.55 8.25 6.36
CA ASP A 11 0.16 9.45 5.62
C ASP A 11 0.01 9.15 4.11
N ALA A 12 0.94 8.38 3.53
CA ALA A 12 0.85 7.98 2.13
C ALA A 12 -0.35 7.08 1.82
N PHE A 13 -0.73 6.18 2.73
CA PHE A 13 -1.92 5.34 2.59
C PHE A 13 -3.20 6.18 2.68
N ASP A 14 -3.28 7.08 3.66
CA ASP A 14 -4.43 7.98 3.85
C ASP A 14 -4.63 8.94 2.68
N MET A 15 -3.53 9.37 2.04
CA MET A 15 -3.59 10.21 0.84
C MET A 15 -3.87 9.43 -0.45
N GLY A 16 -3.95 8.10 -0.39
CA GLY A 16 -4.20 7.24 -1.55
C GLY A 16 -2.99 7.07 -2.48
N ALA A 17 -1.77 7.34 -2.00
CA ALA A 17 -0.54 7.19 -2.77
C ALA A 17 -0.22 5.71 -3.04
N PHE A 18 -0.66 4.80 -2.17
CA PHE A 18 -0.65 3.37 -2.42
C PHE A 18 -1.89 2.70 -1.80
N GLY A 19 -2.19 1.49 -2.24
CA GLY A 19 -3.29 0.68 -1.75
C GLY A 19 -3.03 -0.81 -1.97
N LEU A 20 -4.06 -1.62 -1.75
CA LEU A 20 -4.05 -3.06 -2.01
C LEU A 20 -5.15 -3.43 -3.02
N ASP A 21 -4.87 -4.39 -3.88
CA ASP A 21 -5.90 -5.01 -4.73
C ASP A 21 -6.58 -6.20 -4.03
N GLU A 22 -7.51 -6.86 -4.73
CA GLU A 22 -8.26 -8.02 -4.24
C GLU A 22 -7.37 -9.19 -3.82
N SER A 23 -6.17 -9.29 -4.41
CA SER A 23 -5.18 -10.32 -4.10
C SER A 23 -4.26 -9.93 -2.94
N MET A 24 -4.48 -8.83 -2.23
CA MET A 24 -3.53 -8.28 -1.24
C MET A 24 -2.16 -7.97 -1.86
N THR A 25 -2.15 -7.57 -3.13
CA THR A 25 -0.95 -7.09 -3.80
C THR A 25 -0.86 -5.57 -3.67
N ILE A 26 0.34 -5.05 -3.42
CA ILE A 26 0.60 -3.63 -3.27
C ILE A 26 0.49 -2.94 -4.62
N ARG A 27 -0.26 -1.84 -4.68
CA ARG A 27 -0.41 -0.98 -5.86
C ARG A 27 -0.02 0.45 -5.53
N ILE A 28 0.82 1.07 -6.36
CA ILE A 28 1.22 2.48 -6.22
C ILE A 28 0.40 3.33 -7.20
N SER A 29 -0.10 4.47 -6.72
CA SER A 29 -0.85 5.44 -7.53
C SER A 29 0.04 6.04 -8.62
N GLY A 30 -0.51 6.22 -9.84
CA GLY A 30 0.22 6.83 -10.95
C GLY A 30 0.69 8.27 -10.70
N GLY A 31 0.05 8.99 -9.77
CA GLY A 31 0.42 10.34 -9.37
C GLY A 31 1.63 10.44 -8.45
N VAL A 32 2.19 9.32 -7.99
CA VAL A 32 3.35 9.29 -7.10
C VAL A 32 4.64 9.54 -7.89
N SER A 33 5.48 10.44 -7.38
CA SER A 33 6.78 10.76 -7.98
C SER A 33 7.64 9.52 -8.24
N ARG A 34 8.49 9.59 -9.27
CA ARG A 34 9.45 8.55 -9.67
C ARG A 34 10.90 8.92 -9.30
N SER A 35 11.10 9.87 -8.38
CA SER A 35 12.45 10.21 -7.93
C SER A 35 13.13 8.97 -7.30
N PRO A 36 14.48 8.85 -7.34
CA PRO A 36 15.16 7.64 -6.87
C PRO A 36 14.81 7.24 -5.43
N VAL A 37 14.60 8.23 -4.55
CA VAL A 37 14.20 7.99 -3.16
C VAL A 37 12.77 7.43 -3.08
N VAL A 38 11.83 8.01 -3.84
CA VAL A 38 10.43 7.55 -3.84
C VAL A 38 10.31 6.19 -4.54
N ASP A 39 11.13 5.93 -5.55
CA ASP A 39 11.18 4.63 -6.21
C ASP A 39 11.58 3.52 -5.25
N HIS A 40 12.64 3.73 -4.46
CA HIS A 40 13.09 2.79 -3.46
C HIS A 40 12.07 2.56 -2.32
N LEU A 41 11.37 3.62 -1.91
CA LEU A 41 10.38 3.54 -0.83
C LEU A 41 9.06 2.90 -1.29
N PHE A 42 8.59 3.21 -2.49
CA PHE A 42 7.25 2.83 -2.95
C PHE A 42 7.26 1.99 -4.23
N TRP A 43 7.81 2.48 -5.34
CA TRP A 43 7.63 1.82 -6.65
C TRP A 43 8.25 0.43 -6.74
N GLN A 44 9.36 0.17 -6.05
CA GLN A 44 9.93 -1.18 -5.96
C GLN A 44 9.00 -2.20 -5.30
N ARG A 45 7.92 -1.76 -4.66
CA ARG A 45 6.90 -2.59 -4.02
C ARG A 45 5.65 -2.78 -4.87
N ASP A 46 5.50 -2.02 -5.97
CA ASP A 46 4.35 -2.19 -6.85
C ASP A 46 4.30 -3.61 -7.42
N GLY A 47 3.14 -4.25 -7.34
CA GLY A 47 2.95 -5.65 -7.76
C GLY A 47 3.51 -6.69 -6.78
N GLN A 48 4.11 -6.29 -5.65
CA GLN A 48 4.53 -7.25 -4.64
C GLN A 48 3.36 -7.69 -3.77
N GLN A 49 3.32 -8.98 -3.45
CA GLN A 49 2.38 -9.53 -2.48
C GLN A 49 2.65 -8.95 -1.09
N LEU A 50 1.59 -8.51 -0.39
CA LEU A 50 1.71 -8.12 1.00
C LEU A 50 2.18 -9.31 1.84
N PHE A 51 3.18 -9.08 2.68
CA PHE A 51 3.61 -10.08 3.66
C PHE A 51 2.59 -10.14 4.80
N LEU A 52 1.69 -11.12 4.72
CA LEU A 52 0.61 -11.29 5.68
C LEU A 52 1.09 -12.03 6.93
N PRO A 53 0.56 -11.67 8.12
CA PRO A 53 0.84 -12.43 9.33
C PRO A 53 0.27 -13.85 9.23
N TYR A 54 0.85 -14.77 9.99
CA TYR A 54 0.37 -16.16 10.03
C TYR A 54 -1.08 -16.25 10.52
N ASP A 55 -1.42 -15.45 11.53
CA ASP A 55 -2.77 -15.36 12.06
C ASP A 55 -3.68 -14.56 11.12
N LYS A 56 -4.66 -15.26 10.53
CA LYS A 56 -5.63 -14.67 9.60
C LYS A 56 -6.54 -13.62 10.24
N THR A 57 -6.72 -13.65 11.57
CA THR A 57 -7.52 -12.63 12.26
C THR A 57 -6.84 -11.26 12.25
N GLN A 58 -5.54 -11.22 11.98
CA GLN A 58 -4.74 -10.00 11.85
C GLN A 58 -4.60 -9.53 10.39
N TRP A 59 -5.26 -10.20 9.45
CA TRP A 59 -5.26 -9.77 8.06
C TRP A 59 -6.09 -8.49 7.90
N PRO A 60 -5.75 -7.63 6.93
CA PRO A 60 -6.64 -6.55 6.52
C PRO A 60 -7.99 -7.14 6.13
N ALA A 61 -9.07 -6.68 6.76
CA ALA A 61 -10.39 -7.15 6.40
C ALA A 61 -10.74 -6.67 4.98
N GLU A 62 -11.15 -7.59 4.11
CA GLU A 62 -11.39 -7.34 2.69
C GLU A 62 -12.37 -6.18 2.46
N GLN A 63 -13.38 -6.02 3.31
CA GLN A 63 -14.34 -4.92 3.22
C GLN A 63 -13.68 -3.53 3.35
N TYR A 64 -12.67 -3.40 4.22
CA TYR A 64 -11.96 -2.13 4.42
C TYR A 64 -10.94 -1.87 3.32
N VAL A 65 -10.27 -2.93 2.85
CA VAL A 65 -9.40 -2.85 1.66
C VAL A 65 -10.21 -2.41 0.44
N GLY A 66 -11.37 -3.05 0.20
CA GLY A 66 -12.26 -2.72 -0.90
C GLY A 66 -12.85 -1.32 -0.80
N TRP A 67 -13.14 -0.83 0.41
CA TRP A 67 -13.57 0.55 0.63
C TRP A 67 -12.43 1.54 0.34
N HIS A 68 -11.24 1.33 0.90
CA HIS A 68 -10.09 2.20 0.68
C HIS A 68 -9.75 2.29 -0.80
N ARG A 69 -9.73 1.17 -1.52
CA ARG A 69 -9.49 1.15 -2.96
C ARG A 69 -10.51 1.98 -3.75
N LYS A 70 -11.78 1.96 -3.35
CA LYS A 70 -12.86 2.69 -4.03
C LYS A 70 -12.90 4.18 -3.68
N GLN A 71 -12.52 4.55 -2.47
CA GLN A 71 -12.76 5.90 -1.93
C GLN A 71 -11.49 6.74 -1.79
N ILE A 72 -10.34 6.09 -1.56
CA ILE A 72 -9.11 6.77 -1.17
C ILE A 72 -8.01 6.54 -2.20
N PHE A 73 -7.78 5.30 -2.63
CA PHE A 73 -6.73 4.98 -3.59
C PHE A 73 -6.94 5.72 -4.92
N LYS A 74 -5.90 6.43 -5.35
CA LYS A 74 -5.94 7.27 -6.56
C LYS A 74 -5.33 6.48 -7.71
N ALA A 75 -6.14 5.77 -8.47
CA ALA A 75 -5.68 5.07 -9.68
C ALA A 75 -5.18 6.07 -10.74
#